data_AF-A0A4R6G4Y3-F1
#
_entry.id   AF-A0A4R6G4Y3-F1
#
_cell.length_a   1.000
_cell.length_b   1.000
_cell.length_c   1.000
_cell.angle_alpha   90.00
_cell.angle_beta   90.00
_cell.angle_gamma   90.00
#
_symmetry.space_group_name_H-M   'P 1'
#
loop_
_entity.id
_entity.type
_entity.pdbx_description
1 polymer ?
#
loop_
_entity_poly.entity_id
_entity_poly.type
_entity_poly.pdbx_seq_one_letter_code
_entity_poly.pdbx_strand_id
1 'polypeptide(L)'
;MTFFSILFALLIEQLKPLRADNPVYAGARALATKLEGSFNAGQVQHGRIAWFLMILAFTVPTALFYWISVKIGPLAALIVNVAVVYVTMGFRHYSHFFTSIQIALNNGDEATARSLLAEWTKRDTAGMDVSEVSRLAVEKALITTHRNVFGVFFWLLTPLGPVGAIMYRVAEYLARVWNEPKTAEREEFGRFAAQAFYWIDWIPVRLTAAAFAVVGNFEDAIYAWRNFAGRWQDEAVGIILSAGGGAMGIRLGAPAENAADVVPLDATTVDSINLETEVPVGEEATGRALQSTVGLVWRALLLWMLLVLLLSIAKWLG
;
A
#
# COMPACT_ATOMS: atom_id res chain seq x y z
N MET A 1 18.72 17.09 -1.28
CA MET A 1 18.74 16.04 -2.33
C MET A 1 17.45 15.23 -2.37
N THR A 2 16.95 14.73 -1.23
CA THR A 2 15.76 13.86 -1.16
C THR A 2 14.49 14.50 -1.72
N PHE A 3 14.16 15.74 -1.35
CA PHE A 3 13.01 16.47 -1.90
C PHE A 3 13.04 16.55 -3.43
N PHE A 4 14.15 17.05 -4.00
CA PHE A 4 14.31 17.14 -5.46
C PHE A 4 14.28 15.77 -6.12
N SER A 5 14.80 14.72 -5.47
CA SER A 5 14.76 13.37 -6.02
C SER A 5 13.33 12.84 -6.14
N ILE A 6 12.51 13.06 -5.11
CA ILE A 6 11.09 12.70 -5.12
C ILE A 6 10.33 13.56 -6.16
N LEU A 7 10.55 14.88 -6.17
CA LEU A 7 9.89 15.79 -7.10
C LEU A 7 10.18 15.41 -8.56
N PHE A 8 11.45 15.18 -8.91
CA PHE A 8 11.82 14.76 -10.25
C PHE A 8 11.31 13.36 -10.58
N ALA A 9 11.35 12.41 -9.65
CA ALA A 9 10.78 11.07 -9.87
C ALA A 9 9.27 11.15 -10.17
N LEU A 10 8.51 11.93 -9.40
CA LEU A 10 7.09 12.18 -9.63
C LEU A 10 6.83 12.84 -10.99
N LEU A 11 7.64 13.84 -11.37
CA LEU A 11 7.51 14.53 -12.65
C LEU A 11 7.83 13.59 -13.82
N ILE A 12 8.88 12.77 -13.71
CA ILE A 12 9.23 11.75 -14.71
C ILE A 12 8.11 10.72 -14.81
N GLU A 13 7.53 10.28 -13.69
CA GLU A 13 6.41 9.34 -13.70
C GLU A 13 5.13 9.93 -14.33
N GLN A 14 4.91 11.24 -14.21
CA GLN A 14 3.85 11.96 -14.93
C GLN A 14 4.11 12.06 -16.44
N LEU A 15 5.36 12.11 -16.89
CA LEU A 15 5.71 12.17 -18.32
C LEU A 15 5.82 10.79 -18.97
N LYS A 16 6.39 9.81 -18.27
CA LYS A 16 6.58 8.43 -18.72
C LYS A 16 6.23 7.48 -17.58
N PRO A 17 5.02 6.90 -17.56
CA PRO A 17 4.73 5.80 -16.65
C PRO A 17 5.73 4.68 -16.85
N LEU A 18 6.21 4.08 -15.75
CA LEU A 18 6.91 2.80 -15.84
C LEU A 18 5.97 1.77 -16.45
N ARG A 19 6.38 1.21 -17.60
CA ARG A 19 5.68 0.09 -18.23
C ARG A 19 5.79 -1.15 -17.35
N ALA A 20 4.75 -1.99 -17.38
CA ALA A 20 4.68 -3.28 -16.68
C ALA A 20 5.89 -4.18 -17.00
N ASP A 21 6.40 -4.07 -18.22
CA ASP A 21 7.49 -4.89 -18.76
C ASP A 21 8.89 -4.36 -18.39
N ASN A 22 9.07 -3.89 -17.15
CA ASN A 22 10.38 -3.42 -16.71
C ASN A 22 11.30 -4.63 -16.45
N PRO A 23 12.49 -4.71 -17.09
CA PRO A 23 13.44 -5.80 -16.87
C PRO A 23 13.85 -5.98 -15.41
N VAL A 24 13.82 -4.92 -14.59
CA VAL A 24 14.13 -5.00 -13.15
C VAL A 24 13.05 -5.82 -12.40
N TYR A 25 11.77 -5.56 -12.69
CA TYR A 25 10.68 -6.33 -12.10
C TYR A 25 10.65 -7.78 -12.62
N ALA A 26 10.94 -7.99 -13.91
CA ALA A 26 11.06 -9.33 -14.48
C ALA A 26 12.22 -10.12 -13.85
N GLY A 27 13.38 -9.47 -13.63
CA GLY A 27 14.53 -10.06 -12.96
C GLY A 27 14.24 -10.42 -11.51
N ALA A 28 13.62 -9.51 -10.76
CA ALA A 28 13.18 -9.77 -9.38
C ALA A 28 12.18 -10.93 -9.29
N ARG A 29 11.23 -10.99 -10.24
CA ARG A 29 10.27 -12.10 -10.34
C ARG A 29 10.98 -13.44 -10.63
N ALA A 30 11.86 -13.46 -11.63
CA ALA A 30 12.59 -14.67 -11.98
C ALA A 30 13.45 -15.19 -10.82
N LEU A 31 14.13 -14.29 -10.09
CA LEU A 31 14.91 -14.65 -8.90
C LEU A 31 14.02 -15.17 -7.77
N ALA A 32 12.89 -14.50 -7.50
CA ALA A 32 11.94 -14.93 -6.47
C ALA A 32 11.37 -16.32 -6.77
N THR A 33 10.95 -16.57 -8.02
CA THR A 33 10.44 -17.89 -8.43
C THR A 33 11.53 -18.96 -8.42
N LYS A 34 12.76 -18.63 -8.82
CA LYS A 34 13.88 -19.57 -8.77
C LYS A 34 14.24 -19.95 -7.33
N LEU A 35 14.27 -18.99 -6.41
CA LEU A 35 14.57 -19.25 -5.01
C LEU A 35 13.44 -20.02 -4.33
N GLU A 36 12.18 -19.67 -4.61
CA GLU A 36 11.04 -20.45 -4.16
C GLU A 36 11.14 -21.90 -4.69
N GLY A 37 11.32 -22.10 -5.99
CA GLY A 37 11.45 -23.47 -6.55
C GLY A 37 12.67 -24.25 -6.06
N SER A 38 13.77 -23.58 -5.69
CA SER A 38 15.01 -24.25 -5.24
C SER A 38 15.04 -24.52 -3.73
N PHE A 39 14.39 -23.68 -2.92
CA PHE A 39 14.42 -23.74 -1.46
C PHE A 39 13.09 -24.17 -0.83
N ASN A 40 11.98 -24.19 -1.57
CA ASN A 40 10.66 -24.57 -1.02
C ASN A 40 10.59 -26.09 -0.78
N ALA A 41 11.12 -26.51 0.36
CA ALA A 41 10.99 -27.85 0.92
C ALA A 41 9.82 -27.94 1.93
N GLY A 42 8.86 -27.00 1.89
CA GLY A 42 7.70 -26.96 2.80
C GLY A 42 8.01 -26.53 4.24
N GLN A 43 9.17 -25.91 4.49
CA GLN A 43 9.57 -25.48 5.84
C GLN A 43 9.81 -23.97 5.95
N VAL A 44 9.39 -23.38 7.08
CA VAL A 44 9.56 -21.95 7.41
C VAL A 44 11.02 -21.50 7.39
N GLN A 45 11.97 -22.36 7.81
CA GLN A 45 13.39 -22.01 7.87
C GLN A 45 13.99 -21.68 6.50
N HIS A 46 13.56 -22.40 5.47
CA HIS A 46 14.02 -22.19 4.10
C HIS A 46 13.49 -20.86 3.54
N GLY A 47 12.24 -20.51 3.85
CA GLY A 47 11.65 -19.21 3.53
C GLY A 47 12.40 -18.05 4.17
N ARG A 48 12.85 -18.20 5.43
CA ARG A 48 13.67 -17.19 6.12
C ARG A 48 15.01 -16.97 5.43
N ILE A 49 15.73 -18.04 5.08
CA ILE A 49 17.04 -17.93 4.40
C ILE A 49 16.85 -17.29 3.01
N ALA A 50 15.86 -17.75 2.24
CA ALA A 50 15.55 -17.18 0.94
C ALA A 50 15.20 -15.69 1.02
N TRP A 51 14.47 -15.27 2.07
CA TRP A 51 14.13 -13.87 2.31
C TRP A 51 15.38 -13.01 2.51
N PHE A 52 16.29 -13.41 3.41
CA PHE A 52 17.53 -12.66 3.64
C PHE A 52 18.40 -12.62 2.39
N LEU A 53 18.51 -13.73 1.66
CA LEU A 53 19.26 -13.76 0.40
C LEU A 53 18.69 -12.78 -0.63
N MET A 54 17.36 -12.72 -0.78
CA MET A 54 16.71 -11.75 -1.68
C MET A 54 16.96 -10.31 -1.24
N ILE A 55 16.72 -9.99 0.03
CA ILE A 55 16.93 -8.63 0.53
C ILE A 55 18.39 -8.21 0.34
N LEU A 56 19.35 -9.08 0.66
CA LEU A 56 20.77 -8.77 0.55
C LEU A 56 21.20 -8.63 -0.92
N ALA A 57 20.68 -9.48 -1.81
CA ALA A 57 20.98 -9.44 -3.23
C ALA A 57 20.57 -8.12 -3.91
N PHE A 58 19.52 -7.44 -3.42
CA PHE A 58 19.11 -6.14 -3.93
C PHE A 58 19.71 -4.97 -3.15
N THR A 59 19.74 -5.04 -1.82
CA THR A 59 20.18 -3.90 -0.98
C THR A 59 21.69 -3.67 -1.03
N VAL A 60 22.52 -4.72 -1.09
CA VAL A 60 23.99 -4.56 -1.12
C VAL A 60 24.48 -3.90 -2.41
N PRO A 61 24.08 -4.32 -3.61
CA PRO A 61 24.46 -3.63 -4.84
C PRO A 61 23.98 -2.18 -4.88
N THR A 62 22.76 -1.90 -4.39
CA THR A 62 22.26 -0.53 -4.29
C THR A 62 23.07 0.32 -3.33
N ALA A 63 23.41 -0.21 -2.16
CA ALA A 63 24.25 0.48 -1.19
C ALA A 63 25.63 0.81 -1.77
N LEU A 64 26.25 -0.16 -2.44
CA LEU A 64 27.53 0.03 -3.11
C LEU A 64 27.45 1.09 -4.22
N PHE A 65 26.44 1.00 -5.09
CA PHE A 65 26.25 1.94 -6.19
C PHE A 65 25.97 3.36 -5.71
N TYR A 66 25.15 3.49 -4.66
CA TYR A 66 24.88 4.77 -4.02
C TYR A 66 26.15 5.34 -3.36
N TRP A 67 26.91 4.52 -2.64
CA TRP A 67 28.16 4.93 -2.00
C TRP A 67 29.19 5.44 -3.02
N ILE A 68 29.37 4.73 -4.14
CA ILE A 68 30.23 5.17 -5.25
C ILE A 68 29.73 6.50 -5.81
N SER A 69 28.42 6.64 -6.00
CA SER A 69 27.82 7.86 -6.57
C SER A 69 28.00 9.08 -5.67
N VAL A 70 27.93 8.90 -4.35
CA VAL A 70 28.24 9.97 -3.38
C VAL A 70 29.71 10.40 -3.47
N LYS A 71 30.64 9.48 -3.77
CA LYS A 71 32.06 9.81 -3.96
C LYS A 71 32.33 10.55 -5.27
N ILE A 72 31.57 10.28 -6.33
CA ILE A 72 31.70 10.97 -7.63
C ILE A 72 31.21 12.42 -7.51
N GLY A 73 30.08 12.63 -6.84
CA GLY A 73 29.59 13.97 -6.57
C GLY A 73 28.09 14.05 -6.28
N PRO A 74 27.59 15.23 -5.85
CA PRO A 74 26.20 15.41 -5.45
C PRO A 74 25.20 15.15 -6.57
N LEU A 75 25.57 15.45 -7.82
CA LEU A 75 24.70 15.23 -8.99
C LEU A 75 24.53 13.73 -9.30
N ALA A 76 25.61 12.94 -9.21
CA ALA A 76 25.54 11.49 -9.40
C ALA A 76 24.67 10.84 -8.32
N ALA A 77 24.86 11.23 -7.06
CA ALA A 77 24.00 10.76 -5.96
C ALA A 77 22.52 11.13 -6.14
N LEU A 78 22.22 12.30 -6.71
CA LEU A 78 20.85 12.70 -7.04
C LEU A 78 20.27 11.82 -8.15
N ILE A 79 21.01 11.57 -9.23
CA ILE A 79 20.55 10.72 -10.35
C ILE A 79 20.22 9.31 -9.86
N VAL A 80 21.08 8.73 -9.02
CA VAL A 80 20.82 7.40 -8.44
C VAL A 80 19.58 7.40 -7.55
N ASN A 81 19.41 8.42 -6.70
CA ASN A 81 18.20 8.54 -5.89
C ASN A 81 16.94 8.65 -6.76
N VAL A 82 16.93 9.50 -7.78
CA VAL A 82 15.81 9.65 -8.72
C VAL A 82 15.51 8.31 -9.39
N ALA A 83 16.54 7.60 -9.88
CA ALA A 83 16.36 6.31 -10.54
C ALA A 83 15.78 5.25 -9.60
N VAL A 84 16.27 5.18 -8.37
CA VAL A 84 15.77 4.25 -7.35
C VAL A 84 14.32 4.55 -6.97
N VAL A 85 14.00 5.82 -6.70
CA VAL A 85 12.63 6.24 -6.39
C VAL A 85 11.73 5.92 -7.57
N TYR A 86 12.11 6.30 -8.78
CA TYR A 86 11.34 6.00 -9.98
C TYR A 86 11.01 4.51 -10.10
N VAL A 87 12.01 3.61 -10.00
CA VAL A 87 11.81 2.15 -10.10
C VAL A 87 10.97 1.57 -8.94
N THR A 88 11.15 2.10 -7.73
CA THR A 88 10.45 1.60 -6.54
C THR A 88 9.00 2.08 -6.44
N MET A 89 8.72 3.28 -6.95
CA MET A 89 7.41 3.92 -6.82
C MET A 89 6.33 3.18 -7.61
N GLY A 90 6.56 2.88 -8.90
CA GLY A 90 5.65 2.03 -9.70
C GLY A 90 4.16 2.38 -9.61
N PHE A 91 3.82 3.63 -9.27
CA PHE A 91 2.49 4.07 -8.86
C PHE A 91 1.54 4.12 -10.05
N ARG A 92 2.05 4.52 -11.22
CA ARG A 92 1.24 4.65 -12.44
C ARG A 92 0.91 3.33 -13.15
N HIS A 93 1.52 2.21 -12.73
CA HIS A 93 1.14 0.89 -13.23
C HIS A 93 -0.30 0.51 -12.83
N TYR A 94 -0.79 1.01 -11.68
CA TYR A 94 -2.09 0.63 -11.13
C TYR A 94 -3.16 1.73 -11.21
N SER A 95 -2.76 2.99 -11.40
CA SER A 95 -3.72 4.11 -11.49
C SER A 95 -4.54 4.12 -12.79
N HIS A 96 -4.08 3.42 -13.83
CA HIS A 96 -4.87 3.26 -15.08
C HIS A 96 -6.15 2.46 -14.81
N PHE A 97 -6.07 1.32 -14.12
CA PHE A 97 -7.26 0.53 -13.77
C PHE A 97 -8.26 1.36 -12.98
N PHE A 98 -7.81 2.08 -11.97
CA PHE A 98 -8.67 2.95 -11.17
C PHE A 98 -9.37 4.03 -12.01
N THR A 99 -8.59 4.74 -12.84
CA THR A 99 -9.13 5.78 -13.74
C THR A 99 -10.11 5.19 -14.76
N SER A 100 -9.80 4.04 -15.36
CA SER A 100 -10.65 3.37 -16.34
C SER A 100 -11.95 2.85 -15.72
N ILE A 101 -11.90 2.28 -14.51
CA ILE A 101 -13.09 1.87 -13.76
C ILE A 101 -13.95 3.10 -13.45
N GLN A 102 -13.35 4.20 -13.00
CA GLN A 102 -14.05 5.44 -12.73
C GLN A 102 -14.75 6.00 -13.99
N ILE A 103 -14.08 6.00 -15.14
CA ILE A 103 -14.65 6.44 -16.41
C ILE A 103 -15.80 5.51 -16.83
N ALA A 104 -15.62 4.19 -16.74
CA ALA A 104 -16.65 3.21 -17.09
C ALA A 104 -17.92 3.40 -16.24
N LEU A 105 -17.77 3.54 -14.92
CA LEU A 105 -18.89 3.79 -14.01
C LEU A 105 -19.59 5.13 -14.26
N ASN A 106 -18.84 6.19 -14.57
CA ASN A 106 -19.43 7.49 -14.92
C ASN A 106 -20.21 7.43 -16.24
N ASN A 107 -19.84 6.54 -17.16
CA ASN A 107 -20.53 6.30 -18.42
C ASN A 107 -21.68 5.29 -18.30
N GLY A 108 -21.93 4.73 -17.11
CA GLY A 108 -22.93 3.68 -16.89
C GLY A 108 -22.54 2.29 -17.42
N ASP A 109 -21.28 2.08 -17.79
CA ASP A 109 -20.77 0.80 -18.29
C ASP A 109 -20.24 -0.07 -17.15
N GLU A 110 -21.18 -0.67 -16.41
CA GLU A 110 -20.86 -1.54 -15.27
C GLU A 110 -20.14 -2.82 -15.69
N ALA A 111 -20.41 -3.34 -16.90
CA ALA A 111 -19.79 -4.56 -17.40
C ALA A 111 -18.29 -4.36 -17.59
N THR A 112 -17.89 -3.24 -18.20
CA THR A 112 -16.48 -2.87 -18.33
C THR A 112 -15.84 -2.56 -16.98
N ALA A 113 -16.56 -1.90 -16.06
CA ALA A 113 -16.04 -1.65 -14.71
C ALA A 113 -15.74 -2.96 -13.95
N ARG A 114 -16.63 -3.96 -14.03
CA ARG A 114 -16.42 -5.30 -13.46
C ARG A 114 -15.23 -6.00 -14.09
N SER A 115 -15.14 -6.03 -15.43
CA SER A 115 -14.04 -6.74 -16.11
C SER A 115 -12.67 -6.14 -15.76
N LEU A 116 -12.56 -4.81 -15.71
CA LEU A 116 -11.34 -4.11 -15.29
C LEU A 116 -10.99 -4.38 -13.83
N LEU A 117 -11.98 -4.45 -12.94
CA LEU A 117 -11.77 -4.77 -11.53
C LEU A 117 -11.34 -6.23 -11.34
N ALA A 118 -11.94 -7.17 -12.08
CA ALA A 118 -11.54 -8.57 -12.09
C ALA A 118 -10.08 -8.73 -12.52
N GLU A 119 -9.67 -8.03 -13.59
CA GLU A 119 -8.28 -8.03 -14.06
C GLU A 119 -7.33 -7.46 -12.99
N TRP A 120 -7.70 -6.36 -12.34
CA TRP A 120 -6.85 -5.71 -11.34
C TRP A 120 -6.72 -6.50 -10.04
N THR A 121 -7.81 -7.13 -9.59
CA THR A 121 -7.87 -7.86 -8.31
C THR A 121 -7.56 -9.35 -8.46
N LYS A 122 -7.59 -9.89 -9.68
CA LYS A 122 -7.55 -11.32 -10.01
C LYS A 122 -8.62 -12.13 -9.27
N ARG A 123 -9.79 -11.54 -9.04
CA ARG A 123 -10.93 -12.18 -8.38
C ARG A 123 -12.11 -12.19 -9.31
N ASP A 124 -13.01 -13.14 -9.10
CA ASP A 124 -14.30 -13.10 -9.78
C ASP A 124 -15.11 -11.92 -9.24
N THR A 125 -15.55 -11.05 -10.15
CA THR A 125 -16.41 -9.90 -9.87
C THR A 125 -17.71 -9.98 -10.65
N ALA A 126 -18.03 -11.16 -11.21
CA ALA A 126 -19.31 -11.40 -11.85
C ALA A 126 -20.45 -11.20 -10.84
N GLY A 127 -21.45 -10.40 -11.21
CA GLY A 127 -22.62 -10.15 -10.38
C GLY A 127 -22.45 -9.08 -9.30
N MET A 128 -21.26 -8.48 -9.13
CA MET A 128 -21.08 -7.37 -8.17
C MET A 128 -21.90 -6.14 -8.60
N ASP A 129 -22.52 -5.45 -7.66
CA ASP A 129 -23.18 -4.17 -7.95
C ASP A 129 -22.16 -3.02 -8.11
N VAL A 130 -22.64 -1.84 -8.51
CA VAL A 130 -21.78 -0.64 -8.66
C VAL A 130 -21.13 -0.23 -7.33
N SER A 131 -21.81 -0.46 -6.22
CA SER A 131 -21.34 -0.09 -4.88
C SER A 131 -20.15 -0.96 -4.47
N GLU A 132 -20.26 -2.27 -4.67
CA GLU A 132 -19.22 -3.27 -4.44
C GLU A 132 -18.01 -3.05 -5.34
N VAL A 133 -18.24 -2.76 -6.63
CA VAL A 133 -17.16 -2.45 -7.58
C VAL A 133 -16.41 -1.19 -7.14
N SER A 134 -17.15 -0.13 -6.77
CA SER A 134 -16.56 1.13 -6.30
C SER A 134 -15.79 0.94 -4.99
N ARG A 135 -16.36 0.23 -4.03
CA ARG A 135 -15.75 -0.09 -2.73
C ARG A 135 -14.42 -0.82 -2.93
N LEU A 136 -14.43 -1.94 -3.68
CA LEU A 136 -13.23 -2.75 -3.87
C LEU A 136 -12.15 -2.02 -4.68
N ALA A 137 -12.56 -1.19 -5.65
CA ALA A 137 -11.63 -0.32 -6.38
C ALA A 137 -10.96 0.72 -5.45
N VAL A 138 -11.72 1.34 -4.55
CA VAL A 138 -11.20 2.30 -3.55
C VAL A 138 -10.27 1.60 -2.57
N GLU A 139 -10.65 0.46 -2.01
CA GLU A 139 -9.81 -0.32 -1.10
C GLU A 139 -8.48 -0.67 -1.75
N LYS A 140 -8.54 -1.22 -2.97
CA LYS A 140 -7.34 -1.58 -3.73
C LYS A 140 -6.48 -0.36 -4.02
N ALA A 141 -7.09 0.79 -4.35
CA ALA A 141 -6.36 2.03 -4.60
C ALA A 141 -5.63 2.55 -3.36
N LEU A 142 -6.28 2.57 -2.20
CA LEU A 142 -5.68 3.05 -0.95
C LEU A 142 -4.50 2.16 -0.53
N ILE A 143 -4.67 0.83 -0.54
CA ILE A 143 -3.60 -0.12 -0.22
C ILE A 143 -2.43 0.04 -1.19
N THR A 144 -2.74 0.11 -2.49
CA THR A 144 -1.72 0.22 -3.54
C THR A 144 -0.96 1.54 -3.42
N THR A 145 -1.66 2.65 -3.15
CA THR A 145 -1.05 3.97 -2.95
C THR A 145 -0.11 3.94 -1.74
N HIS A 146 -0.53 3.36 -0.62
CA HIS A 146 0.33 3.23 0.55
C HIS A 146 1.62 2.47 0.23
N ARG A 147 1.51 1.26 -0.33
CA ARG A 147 2.65 0.37 -0.59
C ARG A 147 3.58 0.87 -1.71
N ASN A 148 3.07 1.66 -2.65
CA ASN A 148 3.86 2.17 -3.78
C ASN A 148 4.44 3.56 -3.51
N VAL A 149 3.77 4.38 -2.68
CA VAL A 149 4.14 5.79 -2.50
C VAL A 149 4.55 6.07 -1.06
N PHE A 150 3.61 5.97 -0.12
CA PHE A 150 3.85 6.43 1.26
C PHE A 150 4.86 5.57 2.02
N GLY A 151 4.81 4.24 1.86
CA GLY A 151 5.80 3.31 2.43
C GLY A 151 7.20 3.53 1.87
N VAL A 152 7.30 3.74 0.56
CA VAL A 152 8.56 4.05 -0.13
C VAL A 152 9.12 5.40 0.35
N PHE A 153 8.27 6.42 0.46
CA PHE A 153 8.66 7.73 0.97
C PHE A 153 9.22 7.65 2.39
N PHE A 154 8.53 6.96 3.29
CA PHE A 154 9.00 6.77 4.66
C PHE A 154 10.43 6.21 4.68
N TRP A 155 10.67 5.07 4.02
CA TRP A 155 11.98 4.41 4.04
C TRP A 155 13.06 5.20 3.30
N LEU A 156 12.70 5.98 2.28
CA LEU A 156 13.61 6.92 1.62
C LEU A 156 14.04 8.09 2.53
N LEU A 157 13.16 8.52 3.44
CA LEU A 157 13.44 9.59 4.40
C LEU A 157 14.34 9.12 5.55
N THR A 158 14.35 7.82 5.85
CA THR A 158 15.26 7.24 6.85
C THR A 158 16.73 7.38 6.44
N PRO A 159 17.69 7.23 7.38
CA PRO A 159 19.12 7.26 7.05
C PRO A 159 19.58 6.22 6.02
N LEU A 160 18.80 5.17 5.76
CA LEU A 160 19.06 4.17 4.73
C LEU A 160 18.91 4.74 3.30
N GLY A 161 18.12 5.81 3.14
CA GLY A 161 17.89 6.48 1.86
C GLY A 161 17.40 5.52 0.77
N PRO A 162 18.05 5.49 -0.41
CA PRO A 162 17.60 4.67 -1.55
C PRO A 162 17.64 3.17 -1.25
N VAL A 163 18.52 2.73 -0.36
CA VAL A 163 18.61 1.32 0.06
C VAL A 163 17.33 0.92 0.82
N GLY A 164 16.82 1.80 1.67
CA GLY A 164 15.57 1.57 2.40
C GLY A 164 14.37 1.43 1.48
N ALA A 165 14.27 2.29 0.45
CA ALA A 165 13.20 2.22 -0.55
C ALA A 165 13.17 0.87 -1.28
N ILE A 166 14.34 0.34 -1.67
CA ILE A 166 14.43 -0.98 -2.32
C ILE A 166 14.14 -2.11 -1.34
N MET A 167 14.65 -2.04 -0.11
CA MET A 167 14.36 -3.03 0.94
C MET A 167 12.84 -3.15 1.15
N TYR A 168 12.15 -2.02 1.31
CA TYR A 168 10.70 -1.99 1.46
C TYR A 168 10.00 -2.63 0.26
N ARG A 169 10.39 -2.27 -0.96
CA ARG A 169 9.76 -2.77 -2.18
C ARG A 169 9.95 -4.27 -2.38
N VAL A 170 11.15 -4.77 -2.10
CA VAL A 170 11.44 -6.22 -2.18
C VAL A 170 10.69 -6.97 -1.08
N ALA A 171 10.67 -6.45 0.16
CA ALA A 171 9.93 -7.08 1.26
C ALA A 171 8.42 -7.18 0.97
N GLU A 172 7.81 -6.11 0.46
CA GLU A 172 6.39 -6.09 0.04
C GLU A 172 6.12 -7.12 -1.07
N TYR A 173 7.00 -7.17 -2.07
CA TYR A 173 6.89 -8.10 -3.18
C TYR A 173 6.95 -9.56 -2.71
N LEU A 174 7.92 -9.90 -1.85
CA LEU A 174 8.07 -11.25 -1.30
C LEU A 174 6.88 -11.64 -0.44
N ALA A 175 6.41 -10.75 0.44
CA ALA A 175 5.24 -10.99 1.27
C ALA A 175 3.99 -11.26 0.43
N ARG A 176 3.83 -10.57 -0.71
CA ARG A 176 2.71 -10.80 -1.63
C ARG A 176 2.85 -12.09 -2.43
N VAL A 177 3.98 -12.32 -3.09
CA VAL A 177 4.15 -13.41 -4.07
C VAL A 177 4.29 -14.78 -3.41
N TRP A 178 4.99 -14.87 -2.28
CA TRP A 178 5.16 -16.14 -1.57
C TRP A 178 3.95 -16.52 -0.69
N ASN A 179 2.98 -15.62 -0.52
CA ASN A 179 1.72 -15.91 0.17
C ASN A 179 0.50 -15.80 -0.76
N GLU A 180 0.70 -15.64 -2.07
CA GLU A 180 -0.39 -15.72 -3.04
C GLU A 180 -0.85 -17.19 -3.09
N PRO A 181 -2.13 -17.50 -2.82
CA PRO A 181 -2.59 -18.88 -2.71
C PRO A 181 -2.47 -19.61 -4.05
N LYS A 182 -1.47 -20.52 -4.16
CA LYS A 182 -1.25 -21.36 -5.33
C LYS A 182 -1.91 -22.74 -5.21
N THR A 183 -2.16 -23.18 -3.98
CA THR A 183 -2.77 -24.48 -3.64
C THR A 183 -3.61 -24.31 -2.37
N ALA A 184 -4.54 -25.23 -2.10
CA ALA A 184 -5.48 -25.14 -0.97
C ALA A 184 -4.80 -25.20 0.43
N GLU A 185 -3.52 -25.57 0.49
CA GLU A 185 -2.74 -25.60 1.73
C GLU A 185 -1.95 -24.29 1.90
N ARG A 186 -1.96 -23.75 3.13
CA ARG A 186 -1.15 -22.57 3.47
C ARG A 186 0.33 -22.95 3.39
N GLU A 187 1.05 -22.43 2.41
CA GLU A 187 2.49 -22.65 2.30
C GLU A 187 3.23 -21.96 3.46
N GLU A 188 3.86 -22.75 4.33
CA GLU A 188 4.66 -22.27 5.46
C GLU A 188 5.89 -21.43 5.01
N PHE A 189 6.29 -21.52 3.73
CA PHE A 189 7.43 -20.82 3.16
C PHE A 189 7.28 -19.28 3.22
N GLY A 190 6.09 -18.76 2.88
CA GLY A 190 5.82 -17.32 2.81
C GLY A 190 5.64 -16.64 4.16
N ARG A 191 5.44 -17.40 5.24
CA ARG A 191 5.07 -16.90 6.57
C ARG A 191 6.08 -15.91 7.15
N PHE A 192 7.38 -16.19 7.00
CA PHE A 192 8.43 -15.28 7.46
C PHE A 192 8.41 -13.95 6.68
N ALA A 193 8.18 -14.00 5.37
CA ALA A 193 8.13 -12.80 4.54
C ALA A 193 6.94 -11.89 4.92
N ALA A 194 5.77 -12.49 5.20
CA ALA A 194 4.61 -11.75 5.70
C ALA A 194 4.90 -11.10 7.06
N GLN A 195 5.49 -11.85 8.00
CA GLN A 195 5.82 -11.32 9.33
C GLN A 195 6.88 -10.21 9.28
N ALA A 196 7.93 -10.38 8.46
CA ALA A 196 8.97 -9.38 8.29
C ALA A 196 8.40 -8.10 7.66
N PHE A 197 7.53 -8.24 6.66
CA PHE A 197 6.89 -7.08 6.04
C PHE A 197 5.96 -6.35 7.01
N TYR A 198 5.18 -7.06 7.84
CA TYR A 198 4.37 -6.43 8.90
C TYR A 198 5.19 -5.47 9.77
N TRP A 199 6.37 -5.90 10.23
CA TRP A 199 7.24 -5.07 11.06
C TRP A 199 7.88 -3.91 10.28
N ILE A 200 8.26 -4.14 9.04
CA ILE A 200 8.81 -3.11 8.15
C ILE A 200 7.77 -2.03 7.83
N ASP A 201 6.49 -2.41 7.74
CA ASP A 201 5.37 -1.53 7.37
C ASP A 201 4.64 -0.93 8.58
N TRP A 202 4.95 -1.38 9.80
CA TRP A 202 4.24 -1.02 11.03
C TRP A 202 4.19 0.48 11.31
N ILE A 203 5.29 1.21 11.07
CA ILE A 203 5.36 2.67 11.21
C ILE A 203 4.76 3.37 9.97
N PRO A 204 5.19 3.05 8.73
CA PRO A 204 4.63 3.68 7.53
C PRO A 204 3.11 3.67 7.46
N VAL A 205 2.48 2.55 7.83
CA VAL A 205 1.03 2.37 7.72
C VAL A 205 0.27 3.32 8.65
N ARG A 206 0.75 3.48 9.88
CA ARG A 206 0.17 4.38 10.89
C ARG A 206 0.38 5.84 10.51
N LEU A 207 1.53 6.17 9.95
CA LEU A 207 1.80 7.51 9.44
C LEU A 207 0.92 7.85 8.23
N THR A 208 0.59 6.86 7.40
CA THR A 208 -0.34 7.03 6.28
C THR A 208 -1.78 7.25 6.77
N ALA A 209 -2.23 6.45 7.74
CA ALA A 209 -3.55 6.65 8.37
C ALA A 209 -3.65 8.03 9.05
N ALA A 210 -2.61 8.46 9.77
CA ALA A 210 -2.55 9.80 10.34
C ALA A 210 -2.60 10.89 9.27
N ALA A 211 -1.88 10.73 8.15
CA ALA A 211 -1.95 11.67 7.03
C ALA A 211 -3.36 11.78 6.46
N PHE A 212 -4.06 10.65 6.26
CA PHE A 212 -5.46 10.65 5.82
C PHE A 212 -6.39 11.35 6.81
N ALA A 213 -6.23 11.11 8.11
CA ALA A 213 -7.00 11.82 9.13
C ALA A 213 -6.77 13.34 9.09
N VAL A 214 -5.53 13.80 8.90
CA VAL A 214 -5.20 15.23 8.85
C VAL A 214 -5.76 15.92 7.60
N VAL A 215 -5.81 15.23 6.45
CA VAL A 215 -6.24 15.84 5.17
C VAL A 215 -7.72 15.63 4.81
N GLY A 216 -8.44 14.80 5.59
CA GLY A 216 -9.86 14.50 5.44
C GLY A 216 -10.65 14.84 6.71
N ASN A 217 -11.70 14.06 7.00
CA ASN A 217 -12.40 14.16 8.28
C ASN A 217 -11.59 13.49 9.39
N PHE A 218 -10.92 14.30 10.21
CA PHE A 218 -10.06 13.81 11.30
C PHE A 218 -10.82 12.97 12.33
N GLU A 219 -12.02 13.39 12.73
CA GLU A 219 -12.80 12.73 13.77
C GLU A 219 -13.24 11.33 13.32
N ASP A 220 -13.89 11.24 12.16
CA ASP A 220 -14.35 9.97 11.58
C ASP A 220 -13.18 9.04 11.27
N ALA A 221 -12.06 9.56 10.75
CA ALA A 221 -10.88 8.76 10.44
C ALA A 221 -10.26 8.11 11.69
N ILE A 222 -10.12 8.87 12.78
CA ILE A 222 -9.56 8.37 14.04
C ILE A 222 -10.54 7.42 14.73
N TYR A 223 -11.84 7.74 14.73
CA TYR A 223 -12.87 6.85 15.26
C TYR A 223 -12.87 5.52 14.50
N ALA A 224 -12.89 5.57 13.16
CA ALA A 224 -12.88 4.38 12.34
C ALA A 224 -11.61 3.54 12.55
N TRP A 225 -10.43 4.17 12.56
CA TRP A 225 -9.17 3.47 12.83
C TRP A 225 -9.23 2.75 14.19
N ARG A 226 -9.62 3.44 15.27
CA ARG A 226 -9.59 2.86 16.62
C ARG A 226 -10.55 1.69 16.79
N ASN A 227 -11.73 1.74 16.17
CA ASN A 227 -12.79 0.76 16.43
C ASN A 227 -12.86 -0.36 15.39
N PHE A 228 -12.41 -0.14 14.14
CA PHE A 228 -12.60 -1.10 13.05
C PHE A 228 -11.30 -1.67 12.48
N ALA A 229 -10.13 -1.06 12.71
CA ALA A 229 -8.88 -1.54 12.08
C ALA A 229 -8.49 -2.95 12.50
N GLY A 230 -8.76 -3.34 13.75
CA GLY A 230 -8.46 -4.67 14.28
C GLY A 230 -9.38 -5.79 13.77
N ARG A 231 -10.45 -5.46 13.04
CA ARG A 231 -11.43 -6.42 12.50
C ARG A 231 -11.00 -7.04 11.18
N TRP A 232 -10.00 -6.47 10.53
CA TRP A 232 -9.44 -6.97 9.28
C TRP A 232 -8.47 -8.12 9.54
N GLN A 233 -8.39 -9.07 8.59
CA GLN A 233 -7.42 -10.18 8.66
C GLN A 233 -5.96 -9.70 8.70
N ASP A 234 -5.68 -8.56 8.04
CA ASP A 234 -4.41 -7.87 8.07
C ASP A 234 -4.62 -6.50 8.73
N GLU A 235 -4.08 -6.34 9.94
CA GLU A 235 -4.18 -5.11 10.72
C GLU A 235 -3.65 -3.88 9.94
N ALA A 236 -2.58 -4.05 9.15
CA ALA A 236 -2.03 -2.94 8.38
C ALA A 236 -3.02 -2.46 7.32
N VAL A 237 -3.69 -3.41 6.64
CA VAL A 237 -4.76 -3.09 5.69
C VAL A 237 -5.94 -2.42 6.41
N GLY A 238 -6.36 -2.96 7.55
CA GLY A 238 -7.44 -2.38 8.35
C GLY A 238 -7.17 -0.94 8.79
N ILE A 239 -5.96 -0.63 9.23
CA ILE A 239 -5.56 0.74 9.60
C ILE A 239 -5.73 1.71 8.43
N ILE A 240 -5.27 1.34 7.23
CA ILE A 240 -5.37 2.19 6.03
C ILE A 240 -6.83 2.38 5.64
N LEU A 241 -7.60 1.30 5.58
CA LEU A 241 -8.95 1.31 5.04
C LEU A 241 -9.94 1.95 6.01
N SER A 242 -9.83 1.68 7.29
CA SER A 242 -10.66 2.35 8.30
C SER A 242 -10.36 3.85 8.36
N ALA A 243 -9.08 4.26 8.42
CA ALA A 243 -8.74 5.68 8.42
C ALA A 243 -9.09 6.37 7.11
N GLY A 244 -8.84 5.74 5.96
CA GLY A 244 -9.17 6.30 4.64
C GLY A 244 -10.67 6.39 4.39
N GLY A 245 -11.42 5.35 4.77
CA GLY A 245 -12.88 5.34 4.72
C GLY A 245 -13.48 6.44 5.59
N GLY A 246 -13.08 6.52 6.86
CA GLY A 246 -13.52 7.59 7.77
C GLY A 246 -13.14 8.99 7.28
N ALA A 247 -11.92 9.18 6.75
CA ALA A 247 -11.48 10.47 6.21
C ALA A 247 -12.33 10.95 5.02
N MET A 248 -12.94 10.04 4.26
CA MET A 248 -13.81 10.32 3.12
C MET A 248 -15.31 10.24 3.46
N GLY A 249 -15.67 9.72 4.64
CA GLY A 249 -17.05 9.41 5.01
C GLY A 249 -17.65 8.23 4.23
N ILE A 250 -16.86 7.18 3.96
CA ILE A 250 -17.25 6.02 3.14
C ILE A 250 -17.00 4.72 3.89
N ARG A 251 -17.96 3.81 3.84
CA ARG A 251 -17.84 2.46 4.39
C ARG A 251 -17.04 1.55 3.46
N LEU A 252 -15.88 1.11 3.93
CA LEU A 252 -15.02 0.13 3.26
C LEU A 252 -15.04 -1.20 4.04
N GLY A 253 -14.78 -2.32 3.39
CA GLY A 253 -14.78 -3.65 3.97
C GLY A 253 -16.04 -4.47 3.70
N ALA A 254 -15.90 -5.77 3.90
CA ALA A 254 -17.01 -6.72 3.87
C ALA A 254 -17.95 -6.53 5.08
N PRO A 255 -19.19 -7.04 5.03
CA PRO A 255 -20.11 -6.96 6.16
C PRO A 255 -19.54 -7.50 7.48
N ALA A 256 -18.67 -8.51 7.43
CA ALA A 256 -17.99 -9.05 8.61
C ALA A 256 -16.95 -8.10 9.21
N GLU A 257 -16.25 -7.32 8.39
CA GLU A 257 -15.27 -6.31 8.83
C GLU A 257 -15.97 -5.04 9.34
N ASN A 258 -17.20 -4.80 8.87
CA ASN A 258 -18.07 -3.71 9.27
C ASN A 258 -19.08 -4.08 10.37
N ALA A 259 -19.13 -5.35 10.78
CA ALA A 259 -20.05 -5.81 11.82
C ALA A 259 -19.64 -5.21 13.17
N ALA A 260 -20.62 -4.79 13.97
CA ALA A 260 -20.39 -4.34 15.34
C ALA A 260 -19.83 -5.50 16.19
N ASP A 261 -18.97 -5.19 17.16
CA ASP A 261 -18.56 -6.18 18.15
C ASP A 261 -19.80 -6.65 18.91
N VAL A 262 -20.16 -7.92 18.72
CA VAL A 262 -21.08 -8.59 19.62
C VAL A 262 -20.25 -8.95 20.85
N VAL A 263 -20.16 -8.03 21.80
CA VAL A 263 -19.71 -8.36 23.16
C VAL A 263 -20.62 -9.51 23.62
N PRO A 264 -20.10 -10.70 23.99
CA PRO A 264 -20.94 -11.76 24.52
C PRO A 264 -21.54 -11.22 25.81
N LEU A 265 -22.83 -10.90 25.77
CA LEU A 265 -23.56 -10.45 26.94
C LEU A 265 -23.65 -11.64 27.89
N ASP A 266 -23.02 -11.52 29.06
CA ASP A 266 -23.38 -12.35 30.21
C ASP A 266 -24.89 -12.22 30.44
N ALA A 267 -25.54 -13.36 30.68
CA ALA A 267 -27.01 -13.51 30.70
C ALA A 267 -27.74 -12.75 31.82
N THR A 268 -27.10 -11.78 32.49
CA THR A 268 -27.63 -11.04 33.64
C THR A 268 -27.94 -9.56 33.36
N THR A 269 -27.65 -9.02 32.19
CA THR A 269 -27.97 -7.61 31.82
C THR A 269 -29.02 -7.54 30.72
N VAL A 270 -30.24 -7.99 31.00
CA VAL A 270 -31.37 -7.97 30.06
C VAL A 270 -32.12 -6.62 30.03
N ASP A 271 -31.71 -5.61 30.82
CA ASP A 271 -32.56 -4.42 31.03
C ASP A 271 -31.87 -3.06 30.83
N SER A 272 -30.84 -3.00 29.97
CA SER A 272 -30.24 -1.71 29.57
C SER A 272 -30.05 -1.61 28.06
N ILE A 273 -31.06 -1.03 27.42
CA ILE A 273 -31.00 0.04 26.40
C ILE A 273 -30.08 -0.22 25.19
N ASN A 274 -30.69 -0.34 24.00
CA ASN A 274 -30.10 -0.09 22.67
C ASN A 274 -28.56 -0.20 22.63
N LEU A 275 -28.04 -1.41 22.43
CA LEU A 275 -26.72 -1.53 21.80
C LEU A 275 -26.85 -0.87 20.43
N GLU A 276 -26.44 0.39 20.34
CA GLU A 276 -26.15 1.03 19.06
C GLU A 276 -25.17 0.11 18.36
N THR A 277 -25.69 -0.65 17.40
CA THR A 277 -24.86 -1.44 16.48
C THR A 277 -23.85 -0.46 15.89
N GLU A 278 -22.60 -0.47 16.36
CA GLU A 278 -21.55 0.42 15.87
C GLU A 278 -21.24 0.04 14.41
N VAL A 279 -22.03 0.59 13.49
CA VAL A 279 -21.80 0.51 12.06
C VAL A 279 -20.77 1.59 11.71
N PRO A 280 -19.77 1.30 10.87
CA PRO A 280 -18.77 2.29 10.50
C PRO A 280 -19.42 3.57 9.97
N VAL A 281 -18.85 4.72 10.30
CA VAL A 281 -19.37 6.03 9.84
C VAL A 281 -19.17 6.15 8.33
N GLY A 282 -20.20 6.59 7.62
CA GLY A 282 -20.12 6.89 6.19
C GLY A 282 -21.24 6.28 5.33
N GLU A 283 -21.30 6.74 4.08
CA GLU A 283 -22.20 6.20 3.06
C GLU A 283 -21.59 4.97 2.37
N GLU A 284 -22.42 4.20 1.67
CA GLU A 284 -21.92 3.15 0.79
C GLU A 284 -21.11 3.74 -0.37
N ALA A 285 -20.09 3.01 -0.82
CA ALA A 285 -19.17 3.52 -1.84
C ALA A 285 -19.87 3.64 -3.20
N THR A 286 -20.15 4.86 -3.66
CA THR A 286 -20.72 5.10 -4.99
C THR A 286 -19.64 5.50 -6.00
N GLY A 287 -20.01 5.75 -7.26
CA GLY A 287 -19.08 6.31 -8.27
C GLY A 287 -18.35 7.59 -7.81
N ARG A 288 -18.96 8.38 -6.91
CA ARG A 288 -18.35 9.57 -6.27
C ARG A 288 -17.21 9.22 -5.31
N ALA A 289 -17.22 8.02 -4.72
CA ALA A 289 -16.15 7.52 -3.86
C ALA A 289 -14.80 7.51 -4.56
N LEU A 290 -14.78 7.15 -5.86
CA LEU A 290 -13.57 7.14 -6.65
C LEU A 290 -12.97 8.56 -6.79
N GLN A 291 -13.80 9.58 -6.98
CA GLN A 291 -13.34 10.99 -7.03
C GLN A 291 -12.80 11.46 -5.67
N SER A 292 -13.53 11.16 -4.58
CA SER A 292 -13.10 11.49 -3.22
C SER A 292 -11.74 10.86 -2.90
N THR A 293 -11.53 9.61 -3.33
CA THR A 293 -10.27 8.87 -3.14
C THR A 293 -9.10 9.55 -3.84
N VAL A 294 -9.26 10.00 -5.09
CA VAL A 294 -8.21 10.75 -5.80
C VAL A 294 -7.87 12.04 -5.03
N GLY A 295 -8.90 12.76 -4.57
CA GLY A 295 -8.73 13.99 -3.80
C GLY A 295 -7.97 13.77 -2.49
N LEU A 296 -8.35 12.75 -1.72
CA LEU A 296 -7.68 12.37 -0.47
C LEU A 296 -6.21 12.02 -0.72
N VAL A 297 -5.93 11.14 -1.69
CA VAL A 297 -4.58 10.72 -2.04
C VAL A 297 -3.71 11.90 -2.45
N TRP A 298 -4.24 12.83 -3.26
CA TRP A 298 -3.51 14.03 -3.66
C TRP A 298 -3.17 14.94 -2.48
N ARG A 299 -4.15 15.20 -1.59
CA ARG A 299 -3.91 16.03 -0.40
C ARG A 299 -2.89 15.38 0.54
N ALA A 300 -2.98 14.08 0.75
CA ALA A 300 -2.00 13.33 1.53
C ALA A 300 -0.61 13.38 0.89
N LEU A 301 -0.51 13.23 -0.43
CA LEU A 301 0.76 13.35 -1.16
C LEU A 301 1.38 14.74 -1.03
N LEU A 302 0.57 15.80 -1.11
CA LEU A 302 1.02 17.17 -0.88
C LEU A 302 1.50 17.38 0.56
N LEU A 303 0.79 16.84 1.56
CA LEU A 303 1.20 16.89 2.96
C LEU A 303 2.56 16.20 3.16
N TRP A 304 2.73 15.00 2.59
CA TRP A 304 4.02 14.30 2.61
C TRP A 304 5.12 15.12 1.95
N MET A 305 4.85 15.70 0.78
CA MET A 305 5.82 16.53 0.07
C MET A 305 6.22 17.78 0.87
N LEU A 306 5.26 18.42 1.54
CA LEU A 306 5.52 19.52 2.46
C LEU A 306 6.39 19.07 3.64
N LEU A 307 6.12 17.91 4.24
CA LEU A 307 6.92 17.35 5.32
C LEU A 307 8.36 17.06 4.86
N VAL A 308 8.54 16.46 3.69
CA VAL A 308 9.88 16.23 3.10
C VAL A 308 10.61 17.56 2.88
N LEU A 309 9.90 18.58 2.39
CA LEU A 309 10.46 19.91 2.16
C LEU A 309 10.93 20.53 3.48
N LEU A 310 10.09 20.52 4.52
CA LEU A 310 10.41 21.07 5.84
C LEU A 310 11.60 20.33 6.47
N LEU A 311 11.66 19.00 6.41
CA LEU A 311 12.81 18.23 6.89
C LEU A 311 14.08 18.52 6.09
N SER A 312 13.96 18.75 4.79
CA SER A 312 15.10 19.12 3.94
C SER A 312 15.63 20.51 4.29
N ILE A 313 14.75 21.46 4.59
CA ILE A 313 15.11 22.80 5.06
C ILE A 313 15.73 22.74 6.45
N ALA A 314 15.14 21.97 7.38
CA ALA A 314 15.68 21.79 8.72
C ALA A 314 17.11 21.24 8.71
N LYS A 315 17.37 20.17 7.93
CA LYS A 315 18.73 19.62 7.74
C LYS A 315 19.71 20.61 7.11
N TRP A 316 19.20 21.58 6.36
CA TRP A 316 20.04 22.62 5.76
C TRP A 316 20.34 23.76 6.74
N LEU A 317 19.44 24.01 7.69
CA LEU A 317 19.57 25.06 8.71
C LEU A 317 20.31 24.59 9.98
N GLY A 318 20.32 23.29 10.30
CA GLY A 318 21.01 22.71 11.45
C GLY A 318 20.27 21.53 12.05
#